data_AF-A0A1S0TV34-F1
#
_entry.id   AF-A0A1S0TV34-F1
#
_cell.length_a   1.000
_cell.length_b   1.000
_cell.length_c   1.000
_cell.angle_alpha   90.00
_cell.angle_beta   90.00
_cell.angle_gamma   90.00
#
_symmetry.space_group_name_H-M   'P 1'
#
loop_
_entity.id
_entity.type
_entity.pdbx_description
1 polymer ?
#
loop_
_entity_poly.entity_id
_entity_poly.type
_entity_poly.pdbx_seq_one_letter_code
_entity_poly.pdbx_strand_id
1 'polypeptide(L)'
;MISGDDTSVGESQMTAPCDAVVTMLEQFGDLYRLGAAPAFLLSFIEDCLSDILTRSLSLVELLGGTGTTGNSKSRTQVTPATVTAERVVSVIGCDYSDLRLIVNVAAVYYPSVLQAII
;
A
#
# COMPACT_ATOMS: atom_id res chain seq x y z
N MET A 1 34.42 -14.21 29.06
CA MET A 1 33.33 -14.77 28.24
C MET A 1 32.60 -13.61 27.61
N ILE A 2 32.85 -13.37 26.33
CA ILE A 2 32.13 -12.41 25.50
C ILE A 2 30.84 -13.12 25.08
N SER A 3 29.69 -12.61 25.53
CA SER A 3 28.39 -12.99 25.00
C SER A 3 28.15 -12.07 23.81
N GLY A 4 28.39 -12.59 22.61
CA GLY A 4 27.99 -11.92 21.37
C GLY A 4 26.48 -11.83 21.35
N ASP A 5 25.97 -10.60 21.52
CA ASP A 5 24.60 -10.26 21.20
C ASP A 5 24.52 -10.16 19.68
N ASP A 6 24.36 -11.32 19.03
CA ASP A 6 23.96 -11.41 17.63
C ASP A 6 22.50 -10.97 17.54
N THR A 7 22.24 -9.67 17.71
CA THR A 7 21.01 -9.05 17.20
C THR A 7 21.10 -9.08 15.69
N SER A 8 20.75 -10.24 15.13
CA SER A 8 20.18 -10.34 13.81
C SER A 8 18.96 -9.41 13.81
N VAL A 9 19.18 -8.16 13.37
CA VAL A 9 18.11 -7.31 12.90
C VAL A 9 17.53 -8.08 11.73
N GLY A 10 16.43 -8.81 11.99
CA GLY A 10 15.77 -9.62 11.00
C GLY A 10 15.60 -8.78 9.75
N GLU A 11 16.32 -9.16 8.69
CA GLU A 11 16.02 -8.73 7.34
C GLU A 11 14.52 -8.86 7.21
N SER A 12 13.83 -7.72 7.10
CA SER A 12 12.38 -7.69 6.95
C SER A 12 12.06 -8.65 5.83
N GLN A 13 11.47 -9.80 6.19
CA GLN A 13 11.11 -10.87 5.26
C GLN A 13 10.52 -10.19 4.04
N MET A 14 11.12 -10.43 2.87
CA MET A 14 10.48 -10.06 1.61
C MET A 14 9.21 -10.92 1.54
N THR A 15 8.12 -10.38 2.09
CA THR A 15 6.79 -10.98 2.13
C THR A 15 6.21 -10.92 0.73
N ALA A 16 6.66 -11.83 -0.15
CA ALA A 16 6.29 -11.94 -1.56
C ALA A 16 6.58 -10.67 -2.43
N PRO A 17 6.86 -10.83 -3.73
CA PRO A 17 6.81 -9.69 -4.64
C PRO A 17 5.37 -9.18 -4.74
N CYS A 18 5.21 -7.87 -4.92
CA CYS A 18 3.90 -7.23 -5.12
C CYS A 18 3.25 -7.75 -6.40
N ASP A 19 2.15 -8.48 -6.26
CA ASP A 19 1.47 -9.17 -7.36
C ASP A 19 0.98 -8.19 -8.43
N ALA A 20 0.48 -7.02 -8.04
CA ALA A 20 0.06 -5.97 -8.98
C ALA A 20 1.21 -5.51 -9.89
N VAL A 21 2.42 -5.36 -9.34
CA VAL A 21 3.61 -4.96 -10.11
C VAL A 21 4.12 -6.12 -10.98
N VAL A 22 4.15 -7.33 -10.45
CA VAL A 22 4.57 -8.52 -11.21
C VAL A 22 3.64 -8.72 -12.41
N THR A 23 2.33 -8.75 -12.16
CA THR A 23 1.30 -8.91 -13.19
C THR A 23 1.37 -7.80 -14.24
N MET A 24 1.56 -6.54 -13.82
CA MET A 24 1.74 -5.42 -14.75
C MET A 24 2.96 -5.65 -15.67
N LEU A 25 4.10 -6.06 -15.11
CA LEU A 25 5.33 -6.26 -15.88
C LEU A 25 5.25 -7.47 -16.83
N GLU A 26 4.63 -8.56 -16.39
CA GLU A 26 4.41 -9.76 -17.22
C GLU A 26 3.51 -9.46 -18.41
N GLN A 27 2.35 -8.82 -18.16
CA GLN A 27 1.42 -8.44 -19.22
C GLN A 27 2.03 -7.40 -20.16
N PHE A 28 2.76 -6.42 -19.64
CA PHE A 28 3.50 -5.47 -20.48
C PHE A 28 4.50 -6.19 -21.39
N GLY A 29 5.26 -7.14 -20.85
CA GLY A 29 6.21 -7.95 -21.60
C GLY A 29 5.55 -8.73 -22.73
N ASP A 30 4.40 -9.35 -22.47
CA ASP A 30 3.63 -10.08 -23.48
C ASP A 30 3.10 -9.16 -24.58
N LEU A 31 2.51 -8.01 -24.21
CA LEU A 31 2.04 -7.00 -25.15
C LEU A 31 3.17 -6.43 -26.02
N TYR A 32 4.33 -6.18 -25.41
CA TYR A 32 5.52 -5.71 -26.11
C TYR A 32 6.00 -6.74 -27.13
N ARG A 33 6.06 -8.02 -26.75
CA ARG A 33 6.47 -9.12 -27.65
C ARG A 33 5.48 -9.34 -28.79
N LEU A 34 4.19 -9.04 -28.57
CA LEU A 34 3.16 -9.06 -29.60
C LEU A 34 3.26 -7.88 -30.59
N GLY A 35 4.11 -6.89 -30.31
CA GLY A 35 4.28 -5.71 -31.16
C GLY A 35 3.18 -4.66 -30.96
N ALA A 36 2.61 -4.57 -29.75
CA ALA A 36 1.65 -3.53 -29.42
C ALA A 36 2.25 -2.12 -29.66
N ALA A 37 1.41 -1.18 -30.08
CA ALA A 37 1.84 0.18 -30.34
C ALA A 37 2.40 0.83 -29.05
N PRO A 38 3.48 1.63 -29.12
CA PRO A 38 4.06 2.26 -27.93
C PRO A 38 3.07 3.07 -27.10
N ALA A 39 2.14 3.78 -27.76
CA ALA A 39 1.09 4.54 -27.07
C ALA A 39 0.16 3.62 -26.25
N PHE A 40 -0.17 2.44 -26.78
CA PHE A 40 -1.00 1.47 -26.05
C PHE A 40 -0.26 0.92 -24.82
N LEU A 41 1.02 0.60 -24.96
CA LEU A 41 1.85 0.11 -23.85
C LEU A 41 1.99 1.15 -22.73
N LEU A 42 2.11 2.44 -23.09
CA LEU A 42 2.13 3.54 -22.12
C LEU A 42 0.78 3.66 -21.40
N SER A 43 -0.32 3.69 -22.15
CA SER A 43 -1.66 3.74 -21.55
C SER A 43 -1.94 2.54 -20.62
N PHE A 44 -1.47 1.35 -21.00
CA PHE A 44 -1.57 0.16 -20.13
C PHE A 44 -0.84 0.37 -18.78
N ILE A 45 0.39 0.87 -18.79
CA ILE A 45 1.11 1.18 -17.55
C ILE A 45 0.40 2.28 -16.76
N GLU A 46 -0.05 3.33 -17.43
CA GLU A 46 -0.78 4.44 -16.81
C GLU A 46 -2.05 3.96 -16.11
N ASP A 47 -2.81 3.05 -16.74
CA ASP A 47 -4.01 2.44 -16.16
C ASP A 47 -3.67 1.60 -14.92
N CYS A 48 -2.63 0.75 -14.98
CA CYS A 48 -2.19 -0.05 -13.84
C CYS A 48 -1.72 0.82 -12.65
N LEU A 49 -0.92 1.85 -12.92
CA LEU A 49 -0.46 2.78 -11.89
C LEU A 49 -1.61 3.62 -11.32
N SER A 50 -2.59 3.97 -12.15
CA SER A 50 -3.79 4.68 -11.70
C SER A 50 -4.62 3.81 -10.75
N ASP A 51 -4.78 2.51 -11.02
CA ASP A 51 -5.48 1.59 -10.10
C ASP A 51 -4.78 1.50 -8.73
N ILE A 52 -3.44 1.37 -8.73
CA ILE A 52 -2.63 1.38 -7.50
C ILE A 52 -2.86 2.69 -6.72
N LEU A 53 -2.78 3.84 -7.40
CA LEU A 53 -2.99 5.13 -6.78
C LEU A 53 -4.40 5.29 -6.23
N THR A 54 -5.43 4.89 -6.98
CA THR A 54 -6.83 4.96 -6.55
C THR A 54 -7.05 4.17 -5.27
N ARG A 55 -6.53 2.94 -5.20
CA ARG A 55 -6.59 2.10 -3.98
C ARG A 55 -5.89 2.76 -2.79
N SER A 56 -4.72 3.36 -3.01
CA SER A 56 -4.00 4.11 -1.97
C SER A 56 -4.77 5.33 -1.48
N LEU A 57 -5.44 6.06 -2.36
CA LEU A 57 -6.28 7.20 -1.97
C LEU A 57 -7.52 6.74 -1.20
N SER A 58 -8.16 5.64 -1.61
CA SER A 58 -9.27 5.03 -0.86
C SER A 58 -8.85 4.60 0.55
N LEU A 59 -7.61 4.15 0.74
CA LEU A 59 -7.06 3.86 2.07
C LEU A 59 -6.90 5.13 2.92
N VAL A 60 -6.44 6.24 2.32
CA VAL A 60 -6.36 7.53 3.01
C VAL A 60 -7.76 8.01 3.40
N GLU A 61 -8.75 7.89 2.52
CA GLU A 61 -10.13 8.26 2.81
C GLU A 61 -10.74 7.40 3.92
N LEU A 62 -10.46 6.10 3.92
CA LEU A 62 -10.89 5.18 4.99
C LEU A 62 -10.36 5.66 6.36
N LEU A 63 -9.08 6.04 6.42
CA LEU A 63 -8.45 6.47 7.67
C LEU A 63 -8.84 7.89 8.07
N GLY A 64 -8.99 8.82 7.11
CA GLY A 64 -9.48 10.18 7.35
C GLY A 64 -10.97 10.22 7.74
N GLY A 65 -11.78 9.32 7.20
CA GLY A 65 -13.20 9.16 7.53
C GLY A 65 -13.43 8.62 8.94
N THR A 66 -12.51 7.79 9.46
CA THR A 66 -12.57 7.31 10.85
C THR A 66 -12.25 8.39 11.90
N GLY A 67 -11.73 9.54 11.48
CA GLY A 67 -11.36 10.66 12.37
C GLY A 67 -12.37 11.81 12.48
N THR A 68 -13.49 11.80 11.75
CA THR A 68 -14.35 13.00 11.59
C THR A 68 -15.81 12.86 12.05
N THR A 69 -16.24 11.71 12.57
CA THR A 69 -17.52 11.64 13.32
C THR A 69 -17.30 11.93 14.80
N GLY A 70 -16.98 13.17 15.13
CA GLY A 70 -16.66 13.57 16.51
C GLY A 70 -16.71 15.07 16.72
N ASN A 71 -17.93 15.62 16.81
CA ASN A 71 -18.16 16.93 17.41
C ASN A 71 -17.58 16.95 18.84
N SER A 72 -16.42 17.57 19.08
CA SER A 72 -16.15 18.34 20.29
C SER A 72 -14.76 18.99 20.30
N LYS A 73 -14.78 20.26 20.72
CA LYS A 73 -13.64 20.92 21.38
C LYS A 73 -13.18 20.06 22.58
N SER A 74 -12.21 19.19 22.39
CA SER A 74 -11.36 18.72 23.48
C SER A 74 -10.04 18.24 22.91
N ARG A 75 -8.96 18.90 23.33
CA ARG A 75 -7.58 18.48 23.08
C ARG A 75 -7.30 17.26 23.95
N THR A 76 -7.79 16.11 23.53
CA THR A 76 -7.44 14.80 24.08
C THR A 76 -6.72 14.07 22.97
N GLN A 77 -5.49 13.58 23.21
CA GLN A 77 -4.74 12.80 22.23
C GLN A 77 -5.62 11.65 21.73
N VAL A 78 -6.14 11.80 20.50
CA VAL A 78 -6.83 10.74 19.80
C VAL A 78 -5.73 9.78 19.37
N THR A 79 -5.59 8.66 20.06
CA THR A 79 -4.90 7.51 19.49
C THR A 79 -5.49 7.30 18.09
N PRO A 80 -4.68 7.34 17.02
CA PRO A 80 -5.18 7.02 15.68
C PRO A 80 -5.93 5.70 15.79
N ALA A 81 -7.18 5.64 15.32
CA ALA A 81 -7.90 4.38 15.29
C ALA A 81 -7.06 3.43 14.44
N THR A 82 -6.44 2.44 15.07
CA THR A 82 -5.60 1.48 14.37
C THR A 82 -6.51 0.55 13.56
N VAL A 83 -6.14 0.27 12.33
CA VAL A 83 -6.85 -0.61 11.41
C VAL A 83 -5.95 -1.81 11.13
N THR A 84 -6.49 -3.02 11.23
CA THR A 84 -5.68 -4.21 10.97
C THR A 84 -5.42 -4.37 9.48
N ALA A 85 -4.30 -4.99 9.14
CA ALA A 85 -3.97 -5.35 7.76
C ALA A 85 -5.09 -6.16 7.07
N GLU A 86 -5.74 -7.11 7.78
CA GLU A 86 -6.87 -7.89 7.24
C GLU A 86 -8.01 -6.97 6.79
N ARG A 87 -8.30 -5.94 7.60
CA ARG A 87 -9.40 -5.01 7.31
C ARG A 87 -9.06 -4.13 6.12
N VAL A 88 -7.80 -3.70 5.98
CA VAL A 88 -7.35 -2.94 4.81
C VAL A 88 -7.49 -3.78 3.54
N VAL A 89 -6.94 -5.00 3.53
CA VAL A 89 -7.04 -5.96 2.43
C VAL A 89 -8.51 -6.17 2.02
N SER A 90 -9.42 -6.38 2.98
CA SER A 90 -10.84 -6.57 2.73
C SER A 90 -11.56 -5.34 2.14
N VAL A 91 -11.18 -4.12 2.53
CA VAL A 91 -11.87 -2.89 2.09
C VAL A 91 -11.31 -2.37 0.77
N ILE A 92 -10.00 -2.39 0.63
CA ILE A 92 -9.28 -1.90 -0.54
C ILE A 92 -9.32 -2.92 -1.69
N GLY A 93 -9.59 -4.19 -1.36
CA GLY A 93 -9.63 -5.27 -2.35
C GLY A 93 -8.26 -5.58 -2.95
N CYS A 94 -7.19 -5.32 -2.18
CA CYS A 94 -5.83 -5.77 -2.50
C CYS A 94 -5.47 -7.01 -1.68
N ASP A 95 -4.41 -7.72 -2.07
CA ASP A 95 -3.87 -8.82 -1.29
C ASP A 95 -2.79 -8.34 -0.30
N TYR A 96 -2.25 -9.26 0.50
CA TYR A 96 -1.16 -8.94 1.44
C TYR A 96 0.17 -8.61 0.73
N SER A 97 0.37 -9.10 -0.50
CA SER A 97 1.60 -8.83 -1.26
C SER A 97 1.65 -7.37 -1.75
N ASP A 98 0.49 -6.83 -2.12
CA ASP A 98 0.30 -5.45 -2.58
C ASP A 98 0.20 -4.46 -1.42
N LEU A 99 -0.22 -4.91 -0.23
CA LEU A 99 -0.50 -4.06 0.92
C LEU A 99 0.64 -3.08 1.21
N ARG A 100 1.90 -3.56 1.20
CA ARG A 100 3.07 -2.72 1.47
C ARG A 100 3.21 -1.59 0.43
N LEU A 101 2.97 -1.87 -0.84
CA LEU A 101 3.04 -0.87 -1.90
C LEU A 101 1.92 0.17 -1.72
N ILE A 102 0.69 -0.30 -1.53
CA ILE A 102 -0.50 0.56 -1.34
C ILE A 102 -0.30 1.50 -0.15
N VAL A 103 0.20 0.97 0.96
CA VAL A 103 0.51 1.73 2.19
C VAL A 103 1.60 2.77 1.96
N ASN A 104 2.68 2.40 1.27
CA ASN A 104 3.77 3.34 0.98
C ASN A 104 3.31 4.50 0.08
N VAL A 105 2.51 4.20 -0.95
CA VAL A 105 1.94 5.24 -1.82
C VAL A 105 0.96 6.13 -1.05
N ALA A 106 0.10 5.54 -0.21
CA ALA A 106 -0.80 6.30 0.66
C ALA A 106 -0.05 7.22 1.63
N ALA A 107 1.10 6.79 2.15
CA ALA A 107 1.93 7.56 3.07
C ALA A 107 2.49 8.86 2.46
N VAL A 108 2.60 8.95 1.13
CA VAL A 108 2.96 10.19 0.42
C VAL A 108 1.90 11.29 0.66
N TYR A 109 0.63 10.90 0.73
CA TYR A 109 -0.50 11.82 0.89
C TYR A 109 -0.94 11.95 2.37
N TYR A 110 -0.75 10.89 3.17
CA TYR A 110 -1.10 10.86 4.58
C TYR A 110 -0.08 10.04 5.38
N PRO A 111 1.03 10.63 5.85
CA PRO A 111 2.13 9.89 6.48
C PRO A 111 1.73 9.06 7.72
N SER A 112 0.68 9.48 8.43
CA SER A 112 0.15 8.76 9.60
C SER A 112 -0.41 7.37 9.28
N VAL A 113 -0.63 7.04 8.01
CA VAL A 113 -1.05 5.70 7.55
C VAL A 113 -0.12 4.60 8.07
N LEU A 114 1.19 4.88 8.14
CA LEU A 114 2.23 3.92 8.54
C LEU A 114 2.12 3.52 10.03
N GLN A 115 1.54 4.39 10.85
CA GLN A 115 1.31 4.14 12.27
C GLN A 115 -0.09 3.62 12.55
N ALA A 116 -1.03 3.84 11.62
CA ALA A 116 -2.42 3.44 11.76
C ALA A 116 -2.65 1.98 11.41
N ILE A 117 -1.77 1.35 10.62
CA ILE A 117 -1.93 -0.04 10.19
C ILE A 117 -1.09 -0.95 11.08
N ILE A 118 -1.75 -1.93 11.70
CA ILE A 118 -1.15 -2.91 12.62
C ILE A 118 -1.35 -4.35 12.15
#